data_AF-A0A8H3V6Z0-F1
#
_entry.id   AF-A0A8H3V6Z0-F1
#
_cell.length_a   1.000
_cell.length_b   1.000
_cell.length_c   1.000
_cell.angle_alpha   90.00
_cell.angle_beta   90.00
_cell.angle_gamma   90.00
#
_symmetry.space_group_name_H-M   'P 1'
#
loop_
_entity.id
_entity.type
_entity.pdbx_description
1 polymer ?
#
loop_
_entity_poly.entity_id
_entity_poly.type
_entity_poly.pdbx_seq_one_letter_code
_entity_poly.pdbx_strand_id
1 'polypeptide(L)'
;MSSAELPPAAATHRPRHFRDDAKEPRSRDAFKQLVASLKRLVNQHPPDSVEPGGGIYYGPVSIAYLFFVLQRVYEELEIEGYKLGIWAAQYLRHAQLHMKEYPGPDTQRCGVSDDIMAMIAIDAASTRDAELVKDLCDFADITADEESGNEWLYGRAGYLYLLRFVKVCFADDAEVKQLIDDTADDVIDAIMATPRPWKWHGKAYLGAVHGMIGIITQVVLTDSTLAPTLEADLSALLSYQYDSGNWPSSIPPGRDRLVQVCHGAPGVVSSLLSIKQFFPKLEEKIDRCIRKGRECIKERGLLTKEACLCHGLSGNALALEDEDLEHFLSFTTGHEMKALERDGLMERSEDPASLWTGEAGRAWAWAVADKGLEKRLLGYNDV
;
A
#
# COMPACT_ATOMS: atom_id res chain seq x y z
N MET A 1 6.10 -56.79 9.70
CA MET A 1 6.98 -55.75 9.13
C MET A 1 6.34 -54.42 9.45
N SER A 2 6.86 -53.74 10.48
CA SER A 2 6.37 -52.44 10.94
C SER A 2 6.90 -51.38 9.98
N SER A 3 6.00 -50.62 9.35
CA SER A 3 6.34 -49.42 8.59
C SER A 3 6.78 -48.35 9.56
N ALA A 4 8.09 -48.13 9.66
CA ALA A 4 8.63 -46.97 10.34
C ALA A 4 8.26 -45.73 9.52
N GLU A 5 7.33 -44.93 10.04
CA GLU A 5 7.11 -43.56 9.56
C GLU A 5 8.42 -42.79 9.73
N LEU A 6 8.91 -42.22 8.62
CA LEU A 6 10.00 -41.26 8.65
C LEU A 6 9.56 -40.06 9.49
N PRO A 7 10.41 -39.56 10.42
CA PRO A 7 10.06 -38.40 11.21
C PRO A 7 9.81 -37.19 10.28
N PRO A 8 8.84 -36.32 10.61
CA PRO A 8 8.61 -35.10 9.84
C PRO A 8 9.91 -34.30 9.77
N ALA A 9 10.28 -33.86 8.56
CA ALA A 9 11.43 -33.00 8.35
C ALA A 9 11.36 -31.83 9.35
N ALA A 10 12.42 -31.66 10.15
CA ALA A 10 12.49 -30.56 11.09
C ALA A 10 12.26 -29.25 10.32
N ALA A 11 11.18 -28.54 10.64
CA ALA A 11 10.89 -27.25 10.03
C ALA A 11 12.05 -26.30 10.40
N THR A 12 13.00 -26.13 9.48
CA THR A 12 14.08 -25.17 9.62
C THR A 12 13.44 -23.78 9.72
N HIS A 13 13.56 -23.14 10.87
CA HIS A 13 13.00 -21.82 11.11
C HIS A 13 13.59 -20.82 10.11
N ARG A 14 12.81 -20.42 9.11
CA ARG A 14 13.19 -19.40 8.13
C ARG A 14 13.37 -18.05 8.86
N PRO A 15 14.53 -17.38 8.72
CA PRO A 15 14.70 -16.04 9.28
C PRO A 15 13.71 -15.07 8.62
N ARG A 16 13.34 -13.95 9.27
CA ARG A 16 12.38 -12.98 8.68
C ARG A 16 13.01 -12.03 7.66
N HIS A 17 14.32 -11.86 7.77
CA HIS A 17 15.15 -11.04 6.91
C HIS A 17 16.49 -11.74 6.73
N PHE A 18 17.19 -11.43 5.64
CA PHE A 18 18.56 -11.85 5.40
C PHE A 18 19.51 -10.67 5.62
N ARG A 19 20.79 -10.98 5.84
CA ARG A 19 21.81 -9.94 6.04
C ARG A 19 22.26 -9.42 4.69
N ASP A 20 22.50 -8.11 4.63
CA ASP A 20 23.27 -7.54 3.54
C ASP A 20 24.76 -7.83 3.77
N ASP A 21 25.32 -8.72 2.95
CA ASP A 21 26.75 -9.03 2.96
C ASP A 21 27.54 -8.18 1.94
N ALA A 22 26.88 -7.25 1.24
CA ALA A 22 27.54 -6.37 0.29
C ALA A 22 28.46 -5.37 0.99
N LYS A 23 29.65 -5.14 0.41
CA LYS A 23 30.62 -4.17 0.93
C LYS A 23 30.30 -2.73 0.50
N GLU A 24 29.53 -2.57 -0.56
CA GLU A 24 29.15 -1.30 -1.16
C GLU A 24 27.67 -1.35 -1.61
N PRO A 25 26.97 -0.20 -1.63
CA PRO A 25 25.64 -0.08 -2.20
C PRO A 25 25.60 -0.61 -3.64
N ARG A 26 24.46 -1.19 -4.03
CA ARG A 26 24.28 -1.85 -5.33
C ARG A 26 23.14 -1.17 -6.07
N SER A 27 23.25 -0.98 -7.37
CA SER A 27 22.14 -0.47 -8.17
C SER A 27 21.93 -1.31 -9.42
N ARG A 28 20.77 -1.15 -10.05
CA ARG A 28 20.37 -1.80 -11.29
C ARG A 28 19.72 -0.76 -12.19
N ASP A 29 19.76 -1.01 -13.49
CA ASP A 29 18.99 -0.23 -14.47
C ASP A 29 17.48 -0.37 -14.15
N ALA A 30 16.91 0.69 -13.59
CA ALA A 30 15.55 0.70 -13.07
C ALA A 30 14.51 0.51 -14.17
N PHE A 31 14.65 1.20 -15.32
CA PHE A 31 13.79 1.01 -16.48
C PHE A 31 13.79 -0.46 -16.95
N LYS A 32 14.98 -1.07 -17.07
CA LYS A 32 15.09 -2.47 -17.48
C LYS A 32 14.41 -3.41 -16.48
N GLN A 33 14.53 -3.15 -15.19
CA GLN A 33 13.87 -3.97 -14.17
C GLN A 33 12.35 -3.75 -14.13
N LEU A 34 11.87 -2.52 -14.33
CA LEU A 34 10.45 -2.21 -14.52
C LEU A 34 9.86 -3.03 -15.67
N VAL A 35 10.46 -2.94 -16.87
CA VAL A 35 10.01 -3.68 -18.05
C VAL A 35 10.03 -5.19 -17.79
N ALA A 36 11.08 -5.70 -17.14
CA ALA A 36 11.14 -7.11 -16.78
C ALA A 36 10.06 -7.52 -15.77
N SER A 37 9.67 -6.63 -14.85
CA SER A 37 8.59 -6.83 -13.88
C SER A 37 7.23 -6.88 -14.55
N LEU A 38 6.93 -5.88 -15.40
CA LEU A 38 5.68 -5.83 -16.14
C LEU A 38 5.53 -7.01 -17.10
N LYS A 39 6.60 -7.44 -17.77
CA LYS A 39 6.59 -8.66 -18.59
C LYS A 39 6.30 -9.91 -17.77
N ARG A 40 6.88 -10.05 -16.57
CA ARG A 40 6.55 -11.20 -15.70
C ARG A 40 5.09 -11.15 -15.27
N LEU A 41 4.60 -9.98 -14.87
CA LEU A 41 3.22 -9.77 -14.47
C LEU A 41 2.23 -10.25 -15.55
N VAL A 42 2.34 -9.74 -16.78
CA VAL A 42 1.37 -10.08 -17.84
C VAL A 42 1.53 -11.50 -18.39
N ASN A 43 2.76 -12.05 -18.39
CA ASN A 43 3.01 -13.40 -18.92
C ASN A 43 2.67 -14.51 -17.92
N GLN A 44 2.87 -14.27 -16.63
CA GLN A 44 2.62 -15.26 -15.57
C GLN A 44 1.23 -15.11 -14.96
N HIS A 45 0.67 -13.89 -15.01
CA HIS A 45 -0.63 -13.54 -14.45
C HIS A 45 -1.46 -12.77 -15.48
N PRO A 46 -1.71 -13.32 -16.70
CA PRO A 46 -2.60 -12.67 -17.66
C PRO A 46 -3.99 -12.43 -17.04
N PRO A 47 -4.77 -11.45 -17.54
CA PRO A 47 -6.05 -11.02 -16.92
C PRO A 47 -6.93 -12.16 -16.44
N ASP A 48 -7.26 -13.12 -17.33
CA ASP A 48 -8.18 -14.23 -17.05
C ASP A 48 -7.66 -15.24 -16.00
N SER A 49 -6.40 -15.15 -15.57
CA SER A 49 -5.79 -16.03 -14.57
C SER A 49 -5.74 -15.44 -13.16
N VAL A 50 -6.03 -14.13 -13.01
CA VAL A 50 -5.97 -13.46 -11.72
C VAL A 50 -7.28 -13.69 -10.97
N GLU A 51 -7.19 -14.13 -9.71
CA GLU A 51 -8.39 -14.29 -8.87
C GLU A 51 -9.06 -12.93 -8.63
N PRO A 52 -10.37 -12.80 -8.93
CA PRO A 52 -11.13 -11.58 -8.66
C PRO A 52 -11.23 -11.28 -7.16
N GLY A 53 -11.21 -10.00 -6.80
CA GLY A 53 -11.43 -9.54 -5.42
C GLY A 53 -10.31 -8.67 -4.85
N GLY A 54 -10.66 -7.87 -3.85
CA GLY A 54 -9.74 -7.12 -3.00
C GLY A 54 -9.32 -5.75 -3.52
N GLY A 55 -10.08 -5.16 -4.45
CA GLY A 55 -10.02 -3.74 -4.79
C GLY A 55 -8.65 -3.30 -5.30
N ILE A 56 -8.15 -2.14 -4.87
CA ILE A 56 -6.80 -1.69 -5.29
C ILE A 56 -5.66 -2.35 -4.49
N TYR A 57 -5.97 -3.24 -3.54
CA TYR A 57 -4.96 -3.94 -2.76
C TYR A 57 -4.56 -5.28 -3.42
N TYR A 58 -5.55 -6.10 -3.77
CA TYR A 58 -5.39 -7.44 -4.37
C TYR A 58 -6.02 -7.54 -5.77
N GLY A 59 -5.80 -8.66 -6.44
CA GLY A 59 -6.60 -9.03 -7.60
C GLY A 59 -6.48 -8.09 -8.81
N PRO A 60 -7.39 -8.21 -9.79
CA PRO A 60 -7.26 -7.55 -11.09
C PRO A 60 -7.43 -6.03 -11.03
N VAL A 61 -8.27 -5.50 -10.12
CA VAL A 61 -8.48 -4.06 -9.98
C VAL A 61 -7.18 -3.36 -9.54
N SER A 62 -6.42 -3.97 -8.62
CA SER A 62 -5.11 -3.47 -8.20
C SER A 62 -4.08 -3.41 -9.34
N ILE A 63 -4.10 -4.40 -10.25
CA ILE A 63 -3.21 -4.46 -11.41
C ILE A 63 -3.63 -3.43 -12.46
N ALA A 64 -4.94 -3.30 -12.70
CA ALA A 64 -5.48 -2.27 -13.57
C ALA A 64 -5.07 -0.87 -13.08
N TYR A 65 -5.13 -0.65 -11.76
CA TYR A 65 -4.72 0.60 -11.14
C TYR A 65 -3.24 0.93 -11.38
N LEU A 66 -2.34 -0.06 -11.23
CA LEU A 66 -0.93 0.11 -11.58
C LEU A 66 -0.77 0.59 -13.02
N PHE A 67 -1.34 -0.12 -13.99
CA PHE A 67 -1.19 0.23 -15.40
C PHE A 67 -1.82 1.59 -15.73
N PHE A 68 -2.94 1.92 -15.08
CA PHE A 68 -3.60 3.21 -15.18
C PHE A 68 -2.70 4.36 -14.73
N VAL A 69 -1.93 4.19 -13.65
CA VAL A 69 -0.99 5.21 -13.21
C VAL A 69 0.25 5.23 -14.11
N LEU A 70 0.82 4.06 -14.43
CA LEU A 70 2.04 3.98 -15.23
C LEU A 70 1.88 4.52 -16.66
N GLN A 71 0.71 4.38 -17.30
CA GLN A 71 0.51 4.95 -18.65
C GLN A 71 0.67 6.48 -18.68
N ARG A 72 0.41 7.17 -17.56
CA ARG A 72 0.58 8.63 -17.43
C ARG A 72 2.04 9.03 -17.24
N VAL A 73 2.85 8.11 -16.72
CA VAL A 73 4.29 8.30 -16.50
C VAL A 73 5.10 7.87 -17.74
N TYR A 74 4.60 6.87 -18.47
CA TYR A 74 5.24 6.25 -19.63
C TYR A 74 4.28 6.19 -20.82
N GLU A 75 4.05 7.34 -21.47
CA GLU A 75 3.11 7.48 -22.60
C GLU A 75 3.40 6.48 -23.73
N GLU A 76 4.69 6.24 -24.02
CA GLU A 76 5.08 5.42 -25.15
C GLU A 76 5.38 3.96 -24.83
N LEU A 77 5.41 3.56 -23.56
CA LEU A 77 5.83 2.21 -23.17
C LEU A 77 4.81 1.15 -23.60
N GLU A 78 5.34 0.10 -24.21
CA GLU A 78 4.61 -1.12 -24.56
C GLU A 78 5.17 -2.33 -23.84
N ILE A 79 4.29 -3.22 -23.42
CA ILE A 79 4.62 -4.51 -22.84
C ILE A 79 3.92 -5.58 -23.66
N GLU A 80 4.71 -6.53 -24.15
CA GLU A 80 4.25 -7.59 -25.07
C GLU A 80 3.45 -7.07 -26.28
N GLY A 81 3.84 -5.90 -26.81
CA GLY A 81 3.25 -5.28 -28.00
C GLY A 81 1.97 -4.47 -27.76
N TYR A 82 1.59 -4.25 -26.50
CA TYR A 82 0.41 -3.46 -26.13
C TYR A 82 0.79 -2.28 -25.24
N LYS A 83 0.17 -1.13 -25.48
CA LYS A 83 0.27 0.06 -24.63
C LYS A 83 -0.27 -0.25 -23.22
N LEU A 84 0.29 0.41 -22.21
CA LEU A 84 -0.10 0.18 -20.80
C LEU A 84 -1.60 0.40 -20.54
N GLY A 85 -2.24 1.37 -21.21
CA GLY A 85 -3.68 1.59 -21.11
C GLY A 85 -4.53 0.41 -21.58
N ILE A 86 -4.04 -0.39 -22.54
CA ILE A 86 -4.73 -1.61 -22.99
C ILE A 86 -4.69 -2.68 -21.88
N TRP A 87 -3.54 -2.84 -21.22
CA TRP A 87 -3.43 -3.74 -20.06
C TRP A 87 -4.35 -3.29 -18.92
N ALA A 88 -4.36 -2.00 -18.60
CA ALA A 88 -5.28 -1.45 -17.60
C ALA A 88 -6.73 -1.82 -17.91
N ALA A 89 -7.18 -1.60 -19.15
CA ALA A 89 -8.53 -1.92 -19.58
C ALA A 89 -8.85 -3.43 -19.54
N GLN A 90 -7.88 -4.30 -19.87
CA GLN A 90 -8.09 -5.75 -19.84
C GLN A 90 -8.25 -6.31 -18.42
N TYR A 91 -7.39 -5.90 -17.48
CA TYR A 91 -7.54 -6.31 -16.08
C TYR A 91 -8.82 -5.75 -15.46
N LEU A 92 -9.16 -4.49 -15.75
CA LEU A 92 -10.42 -3.89 -15.28
C LEU A 92 -11.63 -4.61 -15.87
N ARG A 93 -11.57 -4.98 -17.16
CA ARG A 93 -12.63 -5.76 -17.80
C ARG A 93 -12.80 -7.12 -17.15
N HIS A 94 -11.71 -7.81 -16.82
CA HIS A 94 -11.76 -9.07 -16.08
C HIS A 94 -12.46 -8.90 -14.73
N ALA A 95 -12.14 -7.83 -13.99
CA ALA A 95 -12.83 -7.51 -12.74
C ALA A 95 -14.34 -7.26 -12.95
N GLN A 96 -14.72 -6.49 -13.97
CA GLN A 96 -16.12 -6.19 -14.28
C GLN A 96 -16.93 -7.44 -14.68
N LEU A 97 -16.31 -8.42 -15.34
CA LEU A 97 -16.98 -9.68 -15.69
C LEU A 97 -17.40 -10.49 -14.45
N HIS A 98 -16.69 -10.33 -13.33
CA HIS A 98 -16.98 -10.97 -12.05
C HIS A 98 -17.73 -10.07 -11.07
N MET A 99 -18.22 -8.90 -11.52
CA MET A 99 -18.86 -7.89 -10.65
C MET A 99 -20.02 -8.43 -9.80
N LYS A 100 -20.74 -9.44 -10.30
CA LYS A 100 -21.87 -10.05 -9.58
C LYS A 100 -21.46 -10.95 -8.41
N GLU A 101 -20.19 -11.31 -8.32
CA GLU A 101 -19.64 -12.16 -7.26
C GLU A 101 -19.10 -11.33 -6.08
N TYR A 102 -18.90 -10.03 -6.28
CA TYR A 102 -18.43 -9.15 -5.23
C TYR A 102 -19.52 -8.89 -4.21
N PRO A 103 -19.20 -8.93 -2.90
CA PRO A 103 -20.18 -8.68 -1.84
C PRO A 103 -20.72 -7.25 -1.86
N GLY A 104 -19.97 -6.32 -2.47
CA GLY A 104 -20.21 -4.88 -2.38
C GLY A 104 -19.75 -4.31 -1.04
N PRO A 105 -19.76 -2.98 -0.92
CA PRO A 105 -19.32 -2.34 0.30
C PRO A 105 -20.32 -2.57 1.44
N ASP A 106 -19.78 -2.73 2.65
CA ASP A 106 -20.52 -2.83 3.89
C ASP A 106 -19.73 -2.18 5.04
N THR A 107 -20.29 -2.19 6.26
CA THR A 107 -19.65 -1.54 7.42
C THR A 107 -18.31 -2.20 7.81
N GLN A 108 -18.11 -3.48 7.46
CA GLN A 108 -16.86 -4.20 7.69
C GLN A 108 -15.89 -4.11 6.51
N ARG A 109 -16.32 -3.60 5.35
CA ARG A 109 -15.55 -3.45 4.12
C ARG A 109 -16.06 -2.26 3.30
N CYS A 110 -15.56 -1.07 3.63
CA CYS A 110 -15.79 0.18 2.90
C CYS A 110 -14.47 0.93 2.63
N GLY A 111 -13.35 0.21 2.59
CA GLY A 111 -12.02 0.76 2.32
C GLY A 111 -11.53 0.45 0.91
N VAL A 112 -10.22 0.62 0.69
CA VAL A 112 -9.61 0.45 -0.64
C VAL A 112 -9.66 -0.99 -1.18
N SER A 113 -9.94 -1.97 -0.31
CA SER A 113 -10.11 -3.38 -0.70
C SER A 113 -11.48 -3.70 -1.25
N ASP A 114 -12.44 -2.78 -1.21
CA ASP A 114 -13.75 -3.02 -1.82
C ASP A 114 -13.66 -2.90 -3.35
N ASP A 115 -14.05 -3.97 -4.05
CA ASP A 115 -13.96 -4.07 -5.50
C ASP A 115 -14.89 -3.08 -6.22
N ILE A 116 -16.10 -2.88 -5.71
CA ILE A 116 -17.10 -2.02 -6.35
C ILE A 116 -16.66 -0.56 -6.25
N MET A 117 -16.31 -0.10 -5.04
CA MET A 117 -15.82 1.25 -4.81
C MET A 117 -14.53 1.52 -5.61
N ALA A 118 -13.58 0.58 -5.62
CA ALA A 118 -12.33 0.71 -6.36
C ALA A 118 -12.55 0.77 -7.88
N MET A 119 -13.43 -0.08 -8.44
CA MET A 119 -13.76 -0.04 -9.87
C MET A 119 -14.44 1.27 -10.25
N ILE A 120 -15.45 1.71 -9.49
CA ILE A 120 -16.14 2.98 -9.74
C ILE A 120 -15.16 4.15 -9.69
N ALA A 121 -14.26 4.17 -8.70
CA ALA A 121 -13.24 5.21 -8.61
C ALA A 121 -12.30 5.24 -9.83
N ILE A 122 -11.82 4.07 -10.29
CA ILE A 122 -10.96 3.98 -11.48
C ILE A 122 -11.73 4.36 -12.76
N ASP A 123 -12.96 3.88 -12.90
CA ASP A 123 -13.81 4.19 -14.05
C ASP A 123 -14.08 5.70 -14.09
N ALA A 124 -14.53 6.32 -12.99
CA ALA A 124 -14.74 7.76 -12.86
C ALA A 124 -13.48 8.58 -13.21
N ALA A 125 -12.32 8.18 -12.68
CA ALA A 125 -11.05 8.83 -12.95
C ALA A 125 -10.58 8.67 -14.42
N SER A 126 -10.95 7.57 -15.08
CA SER A 126 -10.57 7.27 -16.45
C SER A 126 -11.47 7.95 -17.50
N THR A 127 -12.77 7.97 -17.25
CA THR A 127 -13.78 8.52 -18.16
C THR A 127 -14.09 9.97 -17.88
N ARG A 128 -13.70 10.48 -16.70
CA ARG A 128 -14.12 11.78 -16.17
C ARG A 128 -15.64 11.92 -16.13
N ASP A 129 -16.34 10.86 -15.77
CA ASP A 129 -17.79 10.82 -15.64
C ASP A 129 -18.23 11.26 -14.24
N ALA A 130 -18.95 12.38 -14.16
CA ALA A 130 -19.43 12.94 -12.90
C ALA A 130 -20.52 12.09 -12.22
N GLU A 131 -21.31 11.32 -12.97
CA GLU A 131 -22.32 10.44 -12.38
C GLU A 131 -21.65 9.29 -11.61
N LEU A 132 -20.53 8.76 -12.12
CA LEU A 132 -19.74 7.76 -11.37
C LEU A 132 -19.11 8.34 -10.11
N VAL A 133 -18.77 9.65 -10.10
CA VAL A 133 -18.32 10.31 -8.87
C VAL A 133 -19.45 10.38 -7.86
N LYS A 134 -20.67 10.67 -8.31
CA LYS A 134 -21.85 10.66 -7.45
C LYS A 134 -22.13 9.26 -6.91
N ASP A 135 -22.09 8.22 -7.74
CA ASP A 135 -22.23 6.83 -7.32
C ASP A 135 -21.17 6.45 -6.27
N LEU A 136 -19.93 6.94 -6.43
CA LEU A 136 -18.88 6.76 -5.42
C LEU A 136 -19.25 7.48 -4.12
N CYS A 137 -19.70 8.73 -4.19
CA CYS A 137 -20.06 9.55 -3.02
C CYS A 137 -21.25 8.98 -2.25
N ASP A 138 -22.21 8.34 -2.93
CA ASP A 138 -23.37 7.70 -2.32
C ASP A 138 -22.99 6.56 -1.33
N PHE A 139 -21.77 5.99 -1.43
CA PHE A 139 -21.27 5.05 -0.42
C PHE A 139 -20.95 5.71 0.93
N ALA A 140 -21.01 7.04 1.02
CA ALA A 140 -20.90 7.75 2.29
C ALA A 140 -21.94 7.26 3.31
N ASP A 141 -23.13 6.89 2.88
CA ASP A 141 -24.19 6.32 3.72
C ASP A 141 -23.72 5.09 4.51
N ILE A 142 -22.91 4.22 3.89
CA ILE A 142 -22.32 3.04 4.55
C ILE A 142 -21.26 3.49 5.56
N THR A 143 -20.41 4.43 5.16
CA THR A 143 -19.34 4.91 6.02
C THR A 143 -19.85 5.76 7.20
N ALA A 144 -21.03 6.35 7.10
CA ALA A 144 -21.64 7.11 8.18
C ALA A 144 -22.10 6.21 9.34
N ASP A 145 -22.33 4.91 9.10
CA ASP A 145 -22.75 3.95 10.13
C ASP A 145 -21.68 3.80 11.23
N GLU A 146 -22.06 3.90 12.50
CA GLU A 146 -21.15 3.82 13.65
C GLU A 146 -20.36 2.49 13.73
N GLU A 147 -20.87 1.40 13.15
CA GLU A 147 -20.19 0.10 13.10
C GLU A 147 -19.05 0.07 12.07
N SER A 148 -18.99 1.06 11.16
CA SER A 148 -17.99 1.10 10.12
C SER A 148 -16.57 1.24 10.67
N GLY A 149 -15.66 0.42 10.16
CA GLY A 149 -14.24 0.46 10.50
C GLY A 149 -13.58 1.76 10.04
N ASN A 150 -12.50 2.19 10.71
CA ASN A 150 -11.80 3.44 10.35
C ASN A 150 -10.50 3.22 9.58
N GLU A 151 -9.94 2.02 9.60
CA GLU A 151 -8.61 1.80 9.04
C GLU A 151 -8.60 1.83 7.50
N TRP A 152 -7.43 1.78 6.88
CA TRP A 152 -7.29 2.11 5.47
C TRP A 152 -7.71 0.97 4.54
N LEU A 153 -7.55 -0.31 4.94
CA LEU A 153 -7.84 -1.40 4.01
C LEU A 153 -9.33 -1.64 3.82
N TYR A 154 -10.09 -1.63 4.90
CA TYR A 154 -11.50 -2.01 4.97
C TYR A 154 -12.40 -0.91 5.52
N GLY A 155 -11.86 0.26 5.89
CA GLY A 155 -12.61 1.30 6.57
C GLY A 155 -12.57 2.68 5.91
N ARG A 156 -13.13 3.64 6.64
CA ARG A 156 -13.30 5.05 6.24
C ARG A 156 -12.02 5.71 5.71
N ALA A 157 -10.87 5.44 6.31
CA ALA A 157 -9.61 6.03 5.84
C ALA A 157 -9.25 5.56 4.41
N GLY A 158 -9.64 4.35 4.04
CA GLY A 158 -9.51 3.85 2.68
C GLY A 158 -10.47 4.53 1.72
N TYR A 159 -11.69 4.78 2.16
CA TYR A 159 -12.65 5.54 1.37
C TYR A 159 -12.17 6.97 1.07
N LEU A 160 -11.62 7.65 2.09
CA LEU A 160 -10.99 8.96 1.90
C LEU A 160 -9.90 8.94 0.83
N TYR A 161 -9.12 7.86 0.74
CA TYR A 161 -8.15 7.69 -0.34
C TYR A 161 -8.83 7.67 -1.72
N LEU A 162 -9.88 6.86 -1.90
CA LEU A 162 -10.59 6.74 -3.17
C LEU A 162 -11.21 8.08 -3.60
N LEU A 163 -11.77 8.84 -2.67
CA LEU A 163 -12.30 10.19 -2.91
C LEU A 163 -11.20 11.14 -3.41
N ARG A 164 -10.05 11.20 -2.72
CA ARG A 164 -8.92 12.04 -3.17
C ARG A 164 -8.38 11.61 -4.53
N PHE A 165 -8.28 10.31 -4.76
CA PHE A 165 -7.82 9.75 -6.04
C PHE A 165 -8.71 10.20 -7.21
N VAL A 166 -10.02 10.15 -7.05
CA VAL A 166 -10.93 10.65 -8.08
C VAL A 166 -10.80 12.18 -8.20
N LYS A 167 -10.76 12.90 -7.08
CA LYS A 167 -10.69 14.38 -7.04
C LYS A 167 -9.56 14.94 -7.90
N VAL A 168 -8.36 14.37 -7.87
CA VAL A 168 -7.22 14.85 -8.66
C VAL A 168 -7.46 14.78 -10.18
N CYS A 169 -8.33 13.89 -10.64
CA CYS A 169 -8.70 13.78 -12.06
C CYS A 169 -9.75 14.80 -12.52
N PHE A 170 -10.36 15.52 -11.58
CA PHE A 170 -11.36 16.57 -11.79
C PHE A 170 -10.85 17.95 -11.32
N ALA A 171 -9.55 18.20 -11.45
CA ALA A 171 -8.91 19.43 -10.96
C ALA A 171 -9.55 20.73 -11.51
N ASP A 172 -10.11 20.67 -12.72
CA ASP A 172 -10.79 21.75 -13.45
C ASP A 172 -12.32 21.80 -13.25
N ASP A 173 -12.92 20.85 -12.53
CA ASP A 173 -14.35 20.79 -12.28
C ASP A 173 -14.68 21.19 -10.82
N ALA A 174 -15.16 22.42 -10.63
CA ALA A 174 -15.41 22.95 -9.29
C ALA A 174 -16.60 22.27 -8.59
N GLU A 175 -17.62 21.85 -9.33
CA GLU A 175 -18.84 21.26 -8.76
C GLU A 175 -18.56 19.84 -8.27
N VAL A 176 -17.88 19.03 -9.09
CA VAL A 176 -17.48 17.68 -8.71
C VAL A 176 -16.51 17.69 -7.53
N LYS A 177 -15.56 18.64 -7.51
CA LYS A 177 -14.66 18.78 -6.35
C LYS A 177 -15.41 19.13 -5.08
N GLN A 178 -16.39 20.03 -5.15
CA GLN A 178 -17.18 20.40 -3.97
C GLN A 178 -17.99 19.20 -3.45
N LEU A 179 -18.59 18.41 -4.34
CA LEU A 179 -19.28 17.18 -3.96
C LEU A 179 -18.36 16.20 -3.22
N ILE A 180 -17.15 16.01 -3.74
CA ILE A 180 -16.16 15.14 -3.09
C ILE A 180 -15.72 15.71 -1.73
N ASP A 181 -15.55 17.03 -1.64
CA ASP A 181 -15.13 17.69 -0.40
C ASP A 181 -16.21 17.61 0.69
N ASP A 182 -17.46 17.89 0.35
CA ASP A 182 -18.59 17.75 1.28
C ASP A 182 -18.71 16.28 1.77
N THR A 183 -18.56 15.33 0.85
CA THR A 183 -18.57 13.89 1.20
C THR A 183 -17.40 13.51 2.10
N ALA A 184 -16.21 14.06 1.84
CA ALA A 184 -15.02 13.77 2.62
C ALA A 184 -15.11 14.35 4.03
N ASP A 185 -15.73 15.52 4.21
CA ASP A 185 -15.98 16.15 5.50
C ASP A 185 -16.88 15.25 6.38
N ASP A 186 -17.98 14.71 5.82
CA ASP A 186 -18.88 13.78 6.53
C ASP A 186 -18.13 12.51 7.01
N VAL A 187 -17.28 11.95 6.15
CA VAL A 187 -16.46 10.77 6.48
C VAL A 187 -15.44 11.09 7.57
N ILE A 188 -14.81 12.26 7.51
CA ILE A 188 -13.87 12.73 8.53
C ILE A 188 -14.59 12.90 9.87
N ASP A 189 -15.76 13.52 9.89
CA ASP A 189 -16.55 13.70 11.11
C ASP A 189 -16.87 12.34 11.77
N ALA A 190 -17.24 11.33 10.98
CA ALA A 190 -17.45 9.97 11.49
C ALA A 190 -16.16 9.32 12.05
N ILE A 191 -15.00 9.50 11.40
CA ILE A 191 -13.70 9.05 11.93
C ILE A 191 -13.40 9.74 13.27
N MET A 192 -13.61 11.06 13.34
CA MET A 192 -13.24 11.90 14.48
C MET A 192 -14.16 11.69 15.68
N ALA A 193 -15.43 11.32 15.43
CA ALA A 193 -16.40 10.92 16.44
C ALA A 193 -16.14 9.53 17.04
N THR A 194 -15.38 8.66 16.34
CA THR A 194 -15.08 7.32 16.85
C THR A 194 -14.17 7.40 18.11
N PRO A 195 -14.47 6.64 19.18
CA PRO A 195 -13.61 6.56 20.35
C PRO A 195 -12.16 6.15 20.03
N ARG A 196 -11.20 6.92 20.55
CA ARG A 196 -9.76 6.66 20.43
C ARG A 196 -9.23 5.83 21.61
N PRO A 197 -8.19 4.99 21.42
CA PRO A 197 -7.52 4.72 20.15
C PRO A 197 -8.43 3.91 19.21
N TRP A 198 -8.38 4.22 17.92
CA TRP A 198 -9.14 3.47 16.90
C TRP A 198 -8.76 1.99 16.91
N LYS A 199 -9.75 1.13 16.71
CA LYS A 199 -9.60 -0.33 16.77
C LYS A 199 -10.11 -0.97 15.49
N TRP A 200 -9.43 -2.05 15.11
CA TRP A 200 -9.88 -2.98 14.08
C TRP A 200 -9.82 -4.40 14.66
N HIS A 201 -10.91 -5.16 14.54
CA HIS A 201 -11.14 -6.42 15.27
C HIS A 201 -10.74 -6.35 16.76
N GLY A 202 -11.16 -5.29 17.44
CA GLY A 202 -10.92 -5.06 18.86
C GLY A 202 -9.49 -4.71 19.25
N LYS A 203 -8.55 -4.59 18.30
CA LYS A 203 -7.14 -4.26 18.56
C LYS A 203 -6.79 -2.86 18.06
N ALA A 204 -6.02 -2.12 18.86
CA ALA A 204 -5.50 -0.81 18.50
C ALA A 204 -4.18 -0.96 17.72
N TYR A 205 -4.26 -1.06 16.39
CA TYR A 205 -3.09 -1.16 15.53
C TYR A 205 -2.41 0.20 15.34
N LEU A 206 -1.10 0.20 15.08
CA LEU A 206 -0.34 1.42 14.83
C LEU A 206 0.10 1.61 13.38
N GLY A 207 0.17 0.53 12.60
CA GLY A 207 0.74 0.54 11.24
C GLY A 207 -0.16 1.18 10.18
N ALA A 208 0.37 1.35 8.97
CA ALA A 208 -0.25 2.12 7.90
C ALA A 208 -1.56 1.50 7.36
N VAL A 209 -1.64 0.17 7.34
CA VAL A 209 -2.77 -0.54 6.72
C VAL A 209 -3.99 -0.56 7.66
N HIS A 210 -3.79 -1.04 8.90
CA HIS A 210 -4.89 -1.29 9.84
C HIS A 210 -4.95 -0.33 11.03
N GLY A 211 -4.07 0.67 11.10
CA GLY A 211 -3.74 1.34 12.34
C GLY A 211 -3.75 2.86 12.31
N MET A 212 -3.44 3.42 13.49
CA MET A 212 -3.51 4.83 13.79
C MET A 212 -2.73 5.72 12.81
N ILE A 213 -1.52 5.33 12.38
CA ILE A 213 -0.76 6.17 11.43
C ILE A 213 -1.45 6.23 10.06
N GLY A 214 -2.08 5.13 9.64
CA GLY A 214 -2.90 5.07 8.42
C GLY A 214 -4.02 6.08 8.47
N ILE A 215 -4.83 6.01 9.53
CA ILE A 215 -5.98 6.89 9.75
C ILE A 215 -5.54 8.35 9.77
N ILE A 216 -4.53 8.70 10.57
CA ILE A 216 -4.01 10.08 10.66
C ILE A 216 -3.53 10.56 9.29
N THR A 217 -2.82 9.72 8.53
CA THR A 217 -2.32 10.08 7.21
C THR A 217 -3.46 10.42 6.27
N GLN A 218 -4.49 9.58 6.22
CA GLN A 218 -5.61 9.77 5.30
C GLN A 218 -6.42 11.02 5.65
N VAL A 219 -6.68 11.27 6.93
CA VAL A 219 -7.38 12.49 7.38
C VAL A 219 -6.58 13.73 7.02
N VAL A 220 -5.28 13.77 7.34
CA VAL A 220 -4.44 14.96 7.12
C VAL A 220 -4.19 15.25 5.64
N LEU A 221 -4.09 14.21 4.79
CA LEU A 221 -3.97 14.41 3.35
C LEU A 221 -5.29 14.85 2.70
N THR A 222 -6.44 14.54 3.31
CA THR A 222 -7.74 15.05 2.87
C THR A 222 -7.96 16.48 3.35
N ASP A 223 -7.82 16.72 4.65
CA ASP A 223 -7.89 18.05 5.26
C ASP A 223 -6.73 18.28 6.23
N SER A 224 -5.73 19.02 5.75
CA SER A 224 -4.56 19.38 6.54
C SER A 224 -4.87 20.31 7.72
N THR A 225 -6.01 21.00 7.72
CA THR A 225 -6.40 21.91 8.81
C THR A 225 -6.72 21.15 10.10
N LEU A 226 -7.00 19.85 10.02
CA LEU A 226 -7.24 19.00 11.18
C LEU A 226 -5.96 18.48 11.85
N ALA A 227 -4.77 18.67 11.27
CA ALA A 227 -3.52 18.21 11.85
C ALA A 227 -3.32 18.62 13.33
N PRO A 228 -3.62 19.86 13.77
CA PRO A 228 -3.50 20.25 15.18
C PRO A 228 -4.39 19.43 16.13
N THR A 229 -5.53 18.93 15.67
CA THR A 229 -6.45 18.10 16.48
C THR A 229 -5.91 16.67 16.69
N LEU A 230 -5.07 16.20 15.77
CA LEU A 230 -4.46 14.87 15.78
C LEU A 230 -3.06 14.85 16.41
N GLU A 231 -2.55 16.01 16.85
CA GLU A 231 -1.19 16.16 17.39
C GLU A 231 -0.95 15.25 18.61
N ALA A 232 -1.95 15.09 19.48
CA ALA A 232 -1.85 14.23 20.65
C ALA A 232 -1.76 12.74 20.26
N ASP A 233 -2.58 12.30 19.31
CA ASP A 233 -2.58 10.93 18.79
C ASP A 233 -1.25 10.60 18.11
N LEU A 234 -0.76 11.50 17.25
CA LEU A 234 0.53 11.34 16.59
C LEU A 234 1.68 11.32 17.61
N SER A 235 1.67 12.22 18.61
CA SER A 235 2.70 12.25 19.64
C SER A 235 2.73 10.96 20.47
N ALA A 236 1.56 10.39 20.78
CA ALA A 236 1.44 9.10 21.43
C ALA A 236 2.01 7.97 20.55
N LEU A 237 1.65 7.92 19.26
CA LEU A 237 2.19 6.94 18.30
C LEU A 237 3.72 6.99 18.24
N LEU A 238 4.29 8.19 18.13
CA LEU A 238 5.75 8.39 18.08
C LEU A 238 6.44 7.93 19.37
N SER A 239 5.74 7.94 20.52
CA SER A 239 6.29 7.47 21.80
C SER A 239 6.38 5.95 21.93
N TYR A 240 5.67 5.19 21.09
CA TYR A 240 5.73 3.73 21.06
C TYR A 240 6.91 3.18 20.24
N GLN A 241 7.75 4.03 19.65
CA GLN A 241 8.93 3.59 18.92
C GLN A 241 9.88 2.84 19.87
N TYR A 242 10.28 1.63 19.50
CA TYR A 242 11.27 0.85 20.22
C TYR A 242 12.66 1.48 20.13
N ASP A 243 13.56 1.05 21.01
CA ASP A 243 14.99 1.45 20.95
C ASP A 243 15.65 1.08 19.63
N SER A 244 15.19 0.00 18.98
CA SER A 244 15.63 -0.42 17.64
C SER A 244 15.23 0.54 16.51
N GLY A 245 14.36 1.51 16.78
CA GLY A 245 13.75 2.38 15.78
C GLY A 245 12.48 1.84 15.12
N ASN A 246 12.06 0.61 15.44
CA ASN A 246 10.83 0.03 14.92
C ASN A 246 9.58 0.43 15.74
N TRP A 247 8.38 0.07 15.26
CA TRP A 247 7.12 0.22 15.99
C TRP A 247 6.43 -1.12 16.24
N PRO A 248 5.65 -1.25 17.34
CA PRO A 248 4.76 -2.37 17.53
C PRO A 248 3.69 -2.42 16.44
N SER A 249 3.19 -3.63 16.14
CA SER A 249 2.01 -3.78 15.27
C SER A 249 0.76 -3.16 15.91
N SER A 250 0.61 -3.30 17.22
CA SER A 250 -0.57 -2.89 17.98
C SER A 250 -0.23 -2.61 19.45
N ILE A 251 -1.16 -1.96 20.16
CA ILE A 251 -1.11 -1.71 21.61
C ILE A 251 -1.98 -2.76 22.33
N PRO A 252 -1.53 -3.32 23.47
CA PRO A 252 -0.23 -3.10 24.12
C PRO A 252 0.97 -3.59 23.28
N PRO A 253 2.14 -2.94 23.36
CA PRO A 253 3.31 -3.28 22.56
C PRO A 253 3.72 -4.75 22.73
N GLY A 254 3.88 -5.43 21.59
CA GLY A 254 4.29 -6.84 21.53
C GLY A 254 5.79 -7.02 21.32
N ARG A 255 6.16 -8.09 20.61
CA ARG A 255 7.55 -8.32 20.20
C ARG A 255 7.92 -7.42 19.02
N ASP A 256 9.08 -6.80 19.09
CA ASP A 256 9.70 -6.09 17.97
C ASP A 256 10.19 -7.07 16.90
N ARG A 257 9.41 -7.26 15.84
CA ARG A 257 9.69 -8.30 14.82
C ARG A 257 9.29 -7.96 13.39
N LEU A 258 8.27 -7.13 13.18
CA LEU A 258 7.73 -6.84 11.85
C LEU A 258 8.32 -5.51 11.38
N VAL A 259 9.00 -5.55 10.23
CA VAL A 259 9.56 -4.36 9.56
C VAL A 259 8.93 -4.34 8.17
N GLN A 260 7.66 -3.96 8.14
CA GLN A 260 6.75 -4.05 6.99
C GLN A 260 5.91 -2.77 6.89
N VAL A 261 5.35 -2.46 5.73
CA VAL A 261 4.44 -1.32 5.55
C VAL A 261 3.17 -1.51 6.38
N CYS A 262 2.57 -2.70 6.37
CA CYS A 262 1.41 -2.99 7.20
C CYS A 262 1.69 -2.88 8.70
N HIS A 263 2.89 -3.30 9.14
CA HIS A 263 3.27 -3.33 10.55
C HIS A 263 4.77 -3.04 10.73
N GLY A 264 5.08 -1.85 11.25
CA GLY A 264 6.44 -1.46 11.65
C GLY A 264 6.93 -0.17 11.00
N ALA A 265 8.25 0.02 11.05
CA ALA A 265 8.92 1.23 10.62
C ALA A 265 8.62 1.66 9.16
N PRO A 266 8.59 0.77 8.15
CA PRO A 266 8.37 1.21 6.76
C PRO A 266 7.09 2.03 6.58
N GLY A 267 5.95 1.52 7.04
CA GLY A 267 4.67 2.21 6.88
C GLY A 267 4.59 3.49 7.70
N VAL A 268 5.12 3.47 8.92
CA VAL A 268 5.15 4.66 9.77
C VAL A 268 6.04 5.75 9.16
N VAL A 269 7.23 5.40 8.67
CA VAL A 269 8.15 6.36 8.04
C VAL A 269 7.52 6.95 6.76
N SER A 270 6.97 6.14 5.87
CA SER A 270 6.32 6.61 4.65
C SER A 270 5.15 7.57 4.95
N SER A 271 4.36 7.27 5.97
CA SER A 271 3.32 8.17 6.46
C SER A 271 3.88 9.49 6.99
N LEU A 272 4.87 9.43 7.89
CA LEU A 272 5.44 10.63 8.50
C LEU A 272 6.05 11.56 7.45
N LEU A 273 6.72 11.02 6.43
CA LEU A 273 7.25 11.80 5.31
C LEU A 273 6.14 12.56 4.56
N SER A 274 4.94 11.98 4.49
CA SER A 274 3.78 12.56 3.80
C SER A 274 3.17 13.74 4.55
N ILE A 275 3.21 13.69 5.88
CA ILE A 275 2.41 14.59 6.73
C ILE A 275 3.22 15.51 7.63
N LYS A 276 4.56 15.34 7.75
CA LYS A 276 5.37 16.05 8.75
C LYS A 276 5.24 17.57 8.70
N GLN A 277 5.07 18.14 7.50
CA GLN A 277 4.93 19.57 7.28
C GLN A 277 3.68 20.16 7.96
N PHE A 278 2.68 19.33 8.27
CA PHE A 278 1.45 19.76 8.94
C PHE A 278 1.54 19.70 10.47
N PHE A 279 2.66 19.19 11.02
CA PHE A 279 2.89 19.05 12.46
C PHE A 279 4.16 19.78 12.93
N PRO A 280 4.26 21.12 12.77
CA PRO A 280 5.49 21.87 13.07
C PRO A 280 5.96 21.72 14.53
N LYS A 281 5.03 21.55 15.48
CA LYS A 281 5.38 21.33 16.91
C LYS A 281 6.03 19.96 17.17
N LEU A 282 5.83 18.99 16.29
CA LEU A 282 6.40 17.65 16.38
C LEU A 282 7.56 17.44 15.41
N GLU A 283 7.94 18.44 14.60
CA GLU A 283 8.91 18.33 13.52
C GLU A 283 10.20 17.62 13.96
N GLU A 284 10.87 18.13 15.00
CA GLU A 284 12.11 17.52 15.50
C GLU A 284 11.91 16.08 15.99
N LYS A 285 10.75 15.77 16.60
CA LYS A 285 10.43 14.42 17.08
C LYS A 285 10.19 13.49 15.89
N ILE A 286 9.46 13.95 14.89
CA ILE A 286 9.19 13.22 13.65
C ILE A 286 10.49 12.93 12.92
N ASP A 287 11.36 13.92 12.72
CA ASP A 287 12.64 13.73 12.02
C ASP A 287 13.55 12.74 12.76
N ARG A 288 13.61 12.80 14.11
CA ARG A 288 14.33 11.79 14.92
C ARG A 288 13.73 10.40 14.74
N CYS A 289 12.41 10.27 14.76
CA CYS A 289 11.73 8.99 14.57
C CYS A 289 11.95 8.43 13.17
N ILE A 290 11.89 9.26 12.12
CA ILE A 290 12.18 8.88 10.73
C ILE A 290 13.61 8.35 10.61
N ARG A 291 14.60 9.05 11.17
CA ARG A 291 16.01 8.62 11.12
C ARG A 291 16.19 7.24 11.76
N LYS A 292 15.68 7.04 12.98
CA LYS A 292 15.72 5.74 13.68
C LYS A 292 14.95 4.65 12.91
N GLY A 293 13.79 5.00 12.34
CA GLY A 293 13.00 4.09 11.52
C GLY A 293 13.76 3.60 10.30
N ARG A 294 14.45 4.49 9.59
CA ARG A 294 15.31 4.14 8.46
C ARG A 294 16.51 3.29 8.87
N GLU A 295 17.15 3.59 9.99
CA GLU A 295 18.21 2.73 10.56
C GLU A 295 17.69 1.29 10.79
N CYS A 296 16.51 1.13 11.38
CA CYS A 296 15.86 -0.17 11.53
C CYS A 296 15.58 -0.87 10.20
N ILE A 297 15.09 -0.12 9.19
CA ILE A 297 14.76 -0.69 7.88
C ILE A 297 16.03 -1.20 7.20
N LYS A 298 17.12 -0.43 7.25
CA LYS A 298 18.40 -0.88 6.67
C LYS A 298 18.93 -2.14 7.34
N GLU A 299 18.78 -2.26 8.66
CA GLU A 299 19.25 -3.43 9.40
C GLU A 299 18.39 -4.68 9.18
N ARG A 300 17.05 -4.53 9.09
CA ARG A 300 16.10 -5.66 9.20
C ARG A 300 15.04 -5.73 8.10
N GLY A 301 15.12 -4.85 7.10
CA GLY A 301 14.10 -4.65 6.06
C GLY A 301 14.32 -5.47 4.79
N LEU A 302 15.44 -6.17 4.64
CA LEU A 302 15.68 -7.15 3.56
C LEU A 302 14.95 -8.46 3.86
N LEU A 303 13.63 -8.44 3.71
CA LEU A 303 12.74 -9.51 4.14
C LEU A 303 12.92 -10.80 3.32
N THR A 304 12.65 -11.94 3.93
CA THR A 304 12.61 -13.24 3.26
C THR A 304 11.25 -13.53 2.61
N LYS A 305 10.43 -12.50 2.40
CA LYS A 305 9.14 -12.59 1.72
C LYS A 305 9.29 -12.13 0.28
N GLU A 306 8.38 -12.59 -0.57
CA GLU A 306 8.27 -12.11 -1.94
C GLU A 306 8.25 -10.56 -1.99
N ALA A 307 8.94 -10.00 -2.98
CA ALA A 307 9.10 -8.56 -3.09
C ALA A 307 7.79 -7.91 -3.53
N CYS A 308 7.18 -7.16 -2.60
CA CYS A 308 5.90 -6.47 -2.76
C CYS A 308 5.87 -5.17 -1.92
N LEU A 309 4.77 -4.40 -2.00
CA LEU A 309 4.63 -3.15 -1.24
C LEU A 309 4.28 -3.36 0.24
N CYS A 310 3.35 -4.26 0.56
CA CYS A 310 2.82 -4.38 1.92
C CYS A 310 3.87 -4.86 2.94
N HIS A 311 4.55 -5.96 2.60
CA HIS A 311 5.42 -6.66 3.54
C HIS A 311 6.59 -7.35 2.84
N GLY A 312 7.12 -6.71 1.80
CA GLY A 312 8.28 -7.13 1.04
C GLY A 312 9.29 -5.99 0.87
N LEU A 313 10.38 -6.29 0.16
CA LEU A 313 11.49 -5.34 -0.04
C LEU A 313 11.05 -4.07 -0.76
N SER A 314 10.15 -4.17 -1.73
CA SER A 314 9.75 -3.04 -2.60
C SER A 314 9.12 -1.91 -1.78
N GLY A 315 8.18 -2.20 -0.88
CA GLY A 315 7.60 -1.18 -0.02
C GLY A 315 8.56 -0.67 1.06
N ASN A 316 9.43 -1.53 1.57
CA ASN A 316 10.47 -1.13 2.51
C ASN A 316 11.46 -0.14 1.88
N ALA A 317 11.82 -0.35 0.61
CA ALA A 317 12.72 0.52 -0.14
C ALA A 317 12.17 1.95 -0.28
N LEU A 318 10.86 2.11 -0.44
CA LEU A 318 10.23 3.43 -0.61
C LEU A 318 10.31 4.32 0.64
N ALA A 319 10.58 3.75 1.81
CA ALA A 319 10.81 4.52 3.04
C ALA A 319 12.25 5.06 3.17
N LEU A 320 13.16 4.69 2.26
CA LEU A 320 14.60 4.97 2.32
C LEU A 320 15.02 6.13 1.40
N GLU A 321 16.23 6.66 1.64
CA GLU A 321 16.85 7.64 0.74
C GLU A 321 17.39 6.98 -0.54
N ASP A 322 17.75 7.77 -1.56
CA ASP A 322 17.96 7.27 -2.94
C ASP A 322 18.96 6.11 -3.02
N GLU A 323 20.13 6.25 -2.41
CA GLU A 323 21.18 5.21 -2.42
C GLU A 323 20.70 3.91 -1.76
N ASP A 324 20.02 4.02 -0.62
CA ASP A 324 19.49 2.89 0.12
C ASP A 324 18.29 2.25 -0.60
N LEU A 325 17.45 3.05 -1.27
CA LEU A 325 16.34 2.58 -2.11
C LEU A 325 16.86 1.75 -3.27
N GLU A 326 17.84 2.26 -4.03
CA GLU A 326 18.45 1.53 -5.15
C GLU A 326 19.10 0.22 -4.68
N HIS A 327 19.79 0.28 -3.54
CA HIS A 327 20.39 -0.89 -2.90
C HIS A 327 19.36 -1.95 -2.53
N PHE A 328 18.25 -1.58 -1.88
CA PHE A 328 17.17 -2.50 -1.56
C PHE A 328 16.54 -3.10 -2.83
N LEU A 329 16.25 -2.27 -3.82
CA LEU A 329 15.66 -2.72 -5.08
C LEU A 329 16.60 -3.67 -5.83
N SER A 330 17.93 -3.55 -5.68
CA SER A 330 18.88 -4.47 -6.30
C SER A 330 18.66 -5.95 -5.96
N PHE A 331 18.03 -6.26 -4.81
CA PHE A 331 17.64 -7.60 -4.37
C PHE A 331 16.28 -8.07 -4.90
N THR A 332 15.54 -7.20 -5.59
CA THR A 332 14.18 -7.51 -6.09
C THR A 332 14.17 -7.91 -7.57
N THR A 333 15.34 -8.00 -8.21
CA THR A 333 15.39 -8.46 -9.61
C THR A 333 14.90 -9.91 -9.72
N GLY A 334 14.36 -10.29 -10.88
CA GLY A 334 13.91 -11.67 -11.10
C GLY A 334 15.00 -12.73 -10.90
N HIS A 335 16.28 -12.38 -11.04
CA HIS A 335 17.41 -13.27 -10.73
C HIS A 335 17.56 -13.48 -9.22
N GLU A 336 17.60 -12.39 -8.45
CA GLU A 336 17.78 -12.44 -6.99
C GLU A 336 16.59 -13.15 -6.31
N MET A 337 15.36 -12.89 -6.76
CA MET A 337 14.17 -13.56 -6.24
C MET A 337 14.22 -15.08 -6.47
N LYS A 338 14.66 -15.52 -7.66
CA LYS A 338 14.87 -16.96 -7.94
C LYS A 338 16.00 -17.56 -7.12
N ALA A 339 17.04 -16.79 -6.81
CA ALA A 339 18.12 -17.25 -5.94
C ALA A 339 17.60 -17.46 -4.50
N LEU A 340 16.86 -16.49 -3.94
CA LEU A 340 16.23 -16.63 -2.62
C LEU A 340 15.27 -17.83 -2.54
N GLU A 341 14.52 -18.08 -3.61
CA GLU A 341 13.65 -19.25 -3.71
C GLU A 341 14.44 -20.56 -3.74
N ARG A 342 15.43 -20.67 -4.62
CA ARG A 342 16.30 -21.85 -4.75
C ARG A 342 17.00 -22.18 -3.42
N ASP A 343 17.39 -21.15 -2.68
CA ASP A 343 18.09 -21.29 -1.41
C ASP A 343 17.12 -21.56 -0.23
N GLY A 344 15.81 -21.70 -0.51
CA GLY A 344 14.77 -22.03 0.48
C GLY A 344 14.39 -20.87 1.40
N LEU A 345 14.95 -19.69 1.16
CA LEU A 345 14.77 -18.51 1.99
C LEU A 345 13.48 -17.76 1.68
N MET A 346 12.94 -17.83 0.45
CA MET A 346 11.76 -17.05 0.08
C MET A 346 10.43 -17.66 0.55
N GLU A 347 9.62 -16.85 1.23
CA GLU A 347 8.18 -17.06 1.45
C GLU A 347 7.42 -16.47 0.26
N ARG A 348 6.71 -17.32 -0.48
CA ARG A 348 5.87 -16.91 -1.61
C ARG A 348 4.65 -16.13 -1.12
N SER A 349 4.21 -15.18 -1.93
CA SER A 349 2.98 -14.44 -1.70
C SER A 349 1.75 -15.32 -1.89
N GLU A 350 0.68 -15.01 -1.16
CA GLU A 350 -0.65 -15.61 -1.37
C GLU A 350 -1.33 -15.03 -2.62
N ASP A 351 -1.01 -13.79 -2.98
CA ASP A 351 -1.39 -13.15 -4.23
C ASP A 351 -0.14 -12.54 -4.88
N PRO A 352 0.56 -13.30 -5.74
CA PRO A 352 1.83 -12.91 -6.35
C PRO A 352 1.68 -11.91 -7.49
N ALA A 353 0.45 -11.61 -7.95
CA ALA A 353 0.22 -10.69 -9.06
C ALA A 353 -0.04 -9.25 -8.58
N SER A 354 -0.75 -9.11 -7.46
CA SER A 354 -1.35 -7.85 -7.04
C SER A 354 -0.40 -6.70 -6.70
N LEU A 355 -0.99 -5.51 -6.57
CA LEU A 355 -0.28 -4.29 -6.23
C LEU A 355 0.37 -4.36 -4.85
N TRP A 356 -0.34 -4.80 -3.81
CA TRP A 356 0.21 -4.73 -2.46
C TRP A 356 0.98 -5.97 -2.03
N THR A 357 0.75 -7.14 -2.63
CA THR A 357 1.45 -8.37 -2.24
C THR A 357 2.23 -9.05 -3.35
N GLY A 358 2.26 -8.48 -4.56
CA GLY A 358 2.83 -9.14 -5.72
C GLY A 358 3.69 -8.29 -6.66
N GLU A 359 3.80 -8.80 -7.88
CA GLU A 359 4.62 -8.29 -8.98
C GLU A 359 4.27 -6.87 -9.39
N ALA A 360 2.98 -6.49 -9.33
CA ALA A 360 2.54 -5.14 -9.66
C ALA A 360 3.15 -4.10 -8.69
N GLY A 361 3.18 -4.40 -7.40
CA GLY A 361 3.86 -3.56 -6.41
C GLY A 361 5.36 -3.42 -6.61
N ARG A 362 5.99 -4.52 -7.02
CA ARG A 362 7.41 -4.50 -7.40
C ARG A 362 7.66 -3.63 -8.62
N ALA A 363 6.80 -3.68 -9.63
CA ALA A 363 6.90 -2.83 -10.81
C ALA A 363 6.77 -1.34 -10.42
N TRP A 364 5.83 -0.98 -9.54
CA TRP A 364 5.70 0.39 -9.05
C TRP A 364 7.00 0.92 -8.42
N ALA A 365 7.63 0.16 -7.53
CA ALA A 365 8.87 0.61 -6.89
C ALA A 365 10.03 0.83 -7.90
N TRP A 366 10.10 0.02 -8.96
CA TRP A 366 11.05 0.26 -10.05
C TRP A 366 10.72 1.51 -10.88
N ALA A 367 9.42 1.80 -11.10
CA ALA A 367 9.01 3.03 -11.77
C ALA A 367 9.36 4.28 -10.98
N VAL A 368 9.22 4.23 -9.65
CA VAL A 368 9.65 5.30 -8.73
C VAL A 368 11.15 5.55 -8.89
N ALA A 369 11.97 4.50 -8.87
CA ALA A 369 13.42 4.61 -9.04
C ALA A 369 13.81 5.14 -10.43
N ASP A 370 13.19 4.65 -11.50
CA ASP A 370 13.52 5.04 -12.88
C ASP A 370 13.27 6.52 -13.16
N LYS A 371 12.14 7.03 -12.70
CA LYS A 371 11.68 8.39 -12.99
C LYS A 371 12.04 9.40 -11.91
N GLY A 372 12.66 8.96 -10.82
CA GLY A 372 12.90 9.79 -9.64
C GLY A 372 11.60 10.36 -9.08
N LEU A 373 10.52 9.55 -9.08
CA LEU A 373 9.24 9.97 -8.53
C LEU A 373 9.35 10.17 -7.01
N GLU A 374 8.43 10.93 -6.45
CA GLU A 374 8.28 10.95 -5.01
C GLU A 374 7.99 9.53 -4.50
N LYS A 375 8.64 9.12 -3.41
CA LYS A 375 8.66 7.72 -2.92
C LYS A 375 7.38 7.36 -2.18
N ARG A 376 6.27 7.40 -2.91
CA ARG A 376 4.92 7.12 -2.43
C ARG A 376 4.54 5.66 -2.64
N LEU A 377 3.72 5.14 -1.74
CA LEU A 377 3.07 3.85 -1.83
C LEU A 377 1.80 4.02 -2.67
N LEU A 378 1.75 3.35 -3.82
CA LEU A 378 0.61 3.44 -4.74
C LEU A 378 -0.67 2.90 -4.10
N GLY A 379 -1.74 3.68 -4.12
CA GLY A 379 -3.00 3.33 -3.45
C GLY A 379 -3.14 3.90 -2.04
N TYR A 380 -2.14 4.65 -1.54
CA TYR A 380 -2.10 5.08 -0.14
C TYR A 380 -1.78 6.57 0.05
N ASN A 381 -0.66 7.05 -0.48
CA ASN A 381 -0.18 8.42 -0.25
C ASN A 381 0.39 9.08 -1.51
N ASP A 382 0.03 8.56 -2.68
CA ASP A 382 0.48 8.94 -4.02
C ASP A 382 -0.38 10.00 -4.72
N VAL A 383 -1.41 10.52 -4.04
CA VAL A 383 -2.34 11.55 -4.54
C VAL A 383 -2.43 12.75 -3.62
#